data_AF-A0A1Q4WM45-F1
#
_entry.id   AF-A0A1Q4WM45-F1
#
_cell.length_a   1.000
_cell.length_b   1.000
_cell.length_c   1.000
_cell.angle_alpha   90.00
_cell.angle_beta   90.00
_cell.angle_gamma   90.00
#
_symmetry.space_group_name_H-M   'P 1'
#
loop_
_entity.id
_entity.type
_entity.pdbx_description
1 polymer ?
#
loop_
_entity_poly.entity_id
_entity_poly.type
_entity_poly.pdbx_seq_one_letter_code
_entity_poly.pdbx_strand_id
1 'polypeptide(L)'
;MPGHTPNGTFVTARIKRGWRTQEDFAEAYNATAGTSGSKARISVRQVRRWESGQTLWPNRDARQVLIRMFGMPLGHLGFVPPAGKAMARDTAADDEPGMEDHVLRRTFVGGALVAPLLDLAALDHFAAAARDAYRYADQDLVDHLRNALDETARIDLLDGPHRAMPAALGILSAINGAARDAKPGIRQQLLGLGARAAELAAWLHRDAGSPHRTITYWHNQSKEWATFTSDGAMHAYVLLRQAQAMGRHDPARILALADAATSGPWVLPPRPRAEALQQKARGLAMTGAAEKQIERVLDEAHGSLDQAAEPCGAATCTGPLGDGYTRDRLMVQSGICWREAKRPDKAVAVFRAHLSGSVLGPRDHAHYSAFLAGALAEAGEPDEAADAALRALAVAAPPRYGQVITELHRTAEILFPHRDRPAVREFHERLMVTVSC
;
A
#
# COMPACT_ATOMS: atom_id res chain seq x y z
N MET A 1 38.58 17.55 -34.55
CA MET A 1 37.13 17.23 -34.50
C MET A 1 36.91 16.31 -33.32
N PRO A 2 36.14 16.69 -32.27
CA PRO A 2 35.90 15.78 -31.16
C PRO A 2 35.12 14.55 -31.70
N GLY A 3 35.73 13.37 -31.63
CA GLY A 3 35.10 12.12 -32.00
C GLY A 3 33.98 11.81 -31.01
N HIS A 4 32.74 11.73 -31.48
CA HIS A 4 31.62 11.33 -30.65
C HIS A 4 31.65 9.81 -30.54
N THR A 5 31.51 9.27 -29.33
CA THR A 5 31.46 7.82 -29.13
C THR A 5 30.18 7.26 -29.77
N PRO A 6 30.27 6.31 -30.71
CA PRO A 6 29.08 5.72 -31.33
C PRO A 6 28.16 5.07 -30.30
N ASN A 7 26.85 5.29 -30.44
CA ASN A 7 25.84 4.67 -29.59
C ASN A 7 25.53 3.25 -30.09
N GLY A 8 26.45 2.32 -29.85
CA GLY A 8 26.31 0.91 -30.22
C GLY A 8 25.13 0.21 -29.53
N THR A 9 24.73 0.70 -28.34
CA THR A 9 23.58 0.18 -27.58
C THR A 9 22.27 0.39 -28.34
N PHE A 10 22.06 1.61 -28.86
CA PHE A 10 20.90 1.92 -29.68
C PHE A 10 20.86 1.12 -30.98
N VAL A 11 22.01 1.00 -31.66
CA VAL A 11 22.14 0.19 -32.89
C VAL A 11 21.75 -1.27 -32.62
N THR A 12 22.26 -1.85 -31.53
CA THR A 12 21.97 -3.23 -31.15
C THR A 12 20.49 -3.44 -30.83
N ALA A 13 19.89 -2.51 -30.09
CA ALA A 13 18.47 -2.56 -29.75
C ALA A 13 17.58 -2.50 -31.00
N ARG A 14 17.91 -1.61 -31.94
CA ARG A 14 17.19 -1.47 -33.22
C ARG A 14 17.23 -2.77 -34.04
N ILE A 15 18.42 -3.35 -34.21
CA ILE A 15 18.60 -4.60 -34.97
C ILE A 15 17.86 -5.77 -34.32
N LYS A 16 17.88 -5.88 -32.98
CA LYS A 16 17.14 -6.92 -32.24
C LYS A 16 15.62 -6.86 -32.45
N ARG A 17 15.08 -5.68 -32.77
CA ARG A 17 13.65 -5.47 -33.08
C ARG A 17 13.29 -5.68 -34.55
N GLY A 18 14.26 -6.07 -35.39
CA GLY A 18 14.03 -6.38 -36.79
C GLY A 18 14.23 -5.21 -37.75
N TRP A 19 14.50 -3.99 -37.25
CA TRP A 19 14.82 -2.84 -38.10
C TRP A 19 16.30 -2.90 -38.46
N ARG A 20 16.63 -3.46 -39.63
CA ARG A 20 18.03 -3.75 -39.99
C ARG A 20 18.72 -2.53 -40.59
N THR A 21 17.98 -1.68 -41.31
CA THR A 21 18.49 -0.42 -41.87
C THR A 21 18.06 0.81 -41.05
N GLN A 22 18.71 1.96 -41.29
CA GLN A 22 18.30 3.23 -40.67
C GLN A 22 16.96 3.71 -41.25
N GLU A 23 16.70 3.38 -42.52
CA GLU A 23 15.46 3.60 -43.24
C GLU A 23 14.29 2.84 -42.58
N ASP A 24 14.46 1.53 -42.32
CA ASP A 24 13.43 0.68 -41.68
C ASP A 24 12.98 1.29 -40.35
N PHE A 25 13.94 1.79 -39.58
CA PHE A 25 13.66 2.38 -38.28
C PHE A 25 13.03 3.76 -38.38
N ALA A 26 13.46 4.61 -39.33
CA ALA A 26 12.84 5.90 -39.56
C ALA A 26 11.36 5.74 -39.97
N GLU A 27 11.05 4.73 -40.79
CA GLU A 27 9.68 4.41 -41.19
C GLU A 27 8.84 3.91 -40.00
N ALA A 28 9.34 2.91 -39.26
CA ALA A 28 8.65 2.38 -38.08
C ALA A 28 8.43 3.45 -37.00
N TYR A 29 9.42 4.33 -36.82
CA TYR A 29 9.31 5.46 -35.91
C TYR A 29 8.22 6.43 -36.36
N ASN A 30 8.18 6.80 -37.63
CA ASN A 30 7.20 7.75 -38.16
C ASN A 30 5.77 7.20 -38.11
N ALA A 31 5.60 5.88 -38.33
CA ALA A 31 4.32 5.19 -38.14
C ALA A 31 3.86 5.22 -36.67
N THR A 32 4.79 4.99 -35.74
CA THR A 32 4.52 5.03 -34.28
C THR A 32 4.19 6.44 -33.79
N ALA A 33 4.89 7.44 -34.31
CA ALA A 33 4.66 8.86 -34.02
C ALA A 33 3.28 9.31 -34.52
N GLY A 34 2.89 8.91 -35.74
CA GLY A 34 1.59 9.23 -36.34
C GLY A 34 0.40 8.68 -35.55
N THR A 35 0.50 7.43 -35.06
CA THR A 35 -0.55 6.79 -34.25
C THR A 35 -0.70 7.43 -32.85
N SER A 36 0.32 8.17 -32.40
CA SER A 36 0.36 8.80 -31.07
C SER A 36 -0.01 10.29 -31.09
N GLY A 37 -0.49 10.83 -32.22
CA GLY A 37 -0.84 12.25 -32.36
C GLY A 37 0.37 13.22 -32.34
N SER A 38 1.60 12.69 -32.43
CA SER A 38 2.82 13.50 -32.40
C SER A 38 3.25 13.91 -33.81
N LYS A 39 3.54 15.20 -34.01
CA LYS A 39 4.07 15.74 -35.29
C LYS A 39 5.57 15.48 -35.49
N ALA A 40 6.23 14.81 -34.54
CA ALA A 40 7.67 14.60 -34.55
C ALA A 40 8.08 13.50 -35.55
N ARG A 41 8.08 13.81 -36.85
CA ARG A 41 8.69 12.94 -37.86
C ARG A 41 10.21 13.04 -37.82
N ILE A 42 10.90 11.92 -38.01
CA ILE A 42 12.37 11.88 -38.14
C ILE A 42 12.79 11.44 -39.53
N SER A 43 13.98 11.87 -39.94
CA SER A 43 14.66 11.42 -41.15
C SER A 43 15.77 10.43 -40.81
N VAL A 44 16.25 9.68 -41.82
CA VAL A 44 17.44 8.80 -41.70
C VAL A 44 18.64 9.57 -41.14
N ARG A 45 18.80 10.85 -41.51
CA ARG A 45 19.86 11.71 -40.98
C ARG A 45 19.79 11.88 -39.46
N GLN A 46 18.58 11.91 -38.90
CA GLN A 46 18.38 12.00 -37.46
C GLN A 46 18.71 10.67 -36.77
N VAL A 47 18.35 9.53 -37.38
CA VAL A 47 18.73 8.18 -36.91
C VAL A 47 20.25 8.03 -36.88
N ARG A 48 20.93 8.42 -37.98
CA ARG A 48 22.39 8.42 -38.05
C ARG A 48 23.05 9.28 -36.96
N ARG A 49 22.43 10.40 -36.60
CA ARG A 49 22.90 11.31 -35.53
C ARG A 49 22.75 10.70 -34.15
N TRP A 50 21.77 9.84 -33.95
CA TRP A 50 21.58 9.07 -32.71
C TRP A 50 22.59 7.93 -32.62
N GLU A 51 22.79 7.19 -33.70
CA GLU A 51 23.75 6.08 -33.75
C GLU A 51 25.21 6.54 -33.65
N SER A 52 25.55 7.72 -34.20
CA SER A 52 26.91 8.27 -34.09
C SER A 52 27.24 8.85 -32.71
N GLY A 53 26.28 8.90 -31.78
CA GLY A 53 26.43 9.57 -30.49
C GLY A 53 26.50 11.10 -30.57
N GLN A 54 26.26 11.68 -31.75
CA GLN A 54 26.21 13.14 -31.91
C GLN A 54 25.04 13.78 -31.16
N THR A 55 23.96 13.03 -30.94
CA THR A 55 22.89 13.43 -30.02
C THR A 55 23.06 12.69 -28.69
N LEU A 56 23.47 13.42 -27.66
CA LEU A 56 23.53 12.88 -26.30
C LEU A 56 22.12 12.62 -25.76
N TRP A 57 21.20 13.56 -25.96
CA TRP A 57 19.84 13.46 -25.44
C TRP A 57 18.78 13.95 -26.45
N PRO A 58 17.88 13.07 -26.94
CA PRO A 58 16.80 13.47 -27.84
C PRO A 58 15.80 14.43 -27.19
N ASN A 59 15.10 15.22 -28.01
CA ASN A 59 14.05 16.12 -27.53
C ASN A 59 12.84 15.35 -26.97
N ARG A 60 11.96 16.01 -26.20
CA ARG A 60 10.88 15.37 -25.45
C ARG A 60 10.02 14.43 -26.31
N ASP A 61 9.60 14.86 -27.48
CA ASP A 61 8.71 14.07 -28.34
C ASP A 61 9.43 12.83 -28.89
N ALA A 62 10.69 12.98 -29.27
CA ALA A 62 11.49 11.85 -29.70
C ALA A 62 11.74 10.83 -28.59
N ARG A 63 11.93 11.29 -27.36
CA ARG A 63 12.06 10.40 -26.20
C ARG A 63 10.79 9.57 -25.99
N GLN A 64 9.62 10.19 -26.11
CA GLN A 64 8.35 9.50 -25.89
C GLN A 64 8.10 8.40 -26.94
N VAL A 65 8.40 8.69 -28.21
CA VAL A 65 8.25 7.71 -29.30
C VAL A 65 9.28 6.59 -29.15
N LEU A 66 10.54 6.90 -28.81
CA LEU A 66 11.58 5.90 -28.55
C LEU A 66 11.22 4.97 -27.37
N ILE A 67 10.73 5.51 -26.25
CA ILE A 67 10.28 4.69 -25.11
C ILE A 67 9.13 3.79 -25.53
N ARG A 68 8.19 4.30 -26.32
CA ARG A 68 7.05 3.50 -26.80
C ARG A 68 7.49 2.39 -27.75
N MET A 69 8.39 2.70 -28.67
CA MET A 69 8.92 1.71 -29.61
C MET A 69 9.71 0.63 -28.88
N PHE A 70 10.56 0.98 -27.90
CA PHE A 70 11.47 0.04 -27.24
C PHE A 70 10.94 -0.56 -25.93
N GLY A 71 9.91 0.03 -25.33
CA GLY A 71 9.37 -0.41 -24.04
C GLY A 71 10.34 -0.23 -22.86
N MET A 72 11.35 0.63 -22.99
CA MET A 72 12.39 0.84 -21.98
C MET A 72 12.87 2.30 -21.92
N PRO A 73 13.48 2.73 -20.79
CA PRO A 73 14.02 4.07 -20.64
C PRO A 73 15.17 4.36 -21.62
N LEU A 74 15.32 5.63 -22.04
CA LEU A 74 16.34 6.03 -23.02
C LEU A 74 17.79 5.80 -22.59
N GLY A 75 18.07 5.82 -21.29
CA GLY A 75 19.41 5.51 -20.78
C GLY A 75 19.85 4.08 -21.15
N HIS A 76 18.90 3.14 -21.21
CA HIS A 76 19.15 1.75 -21.63
C HIS A 76 19.39 1.64 -23.14
N LEU A 77 19.04 2.67 -23.90
CA LEU A 77 19.37 2.81 -25.32
C LEU A 77 20.68 3.61 -25.52
N GLY A 78 21.44 3.90 -24.47
CA GLY A 78 22.74 4.58 -24.57
C GLY A 78 22.68 6.11 -24.75
N PHE A 79 21.52 6.74 -24.53
CA PHE A 79 21.41 8.21 -24.49
C PHE A 79 21.77 8.74 -23.10
N VAL A 80 22.44 9.91 -23.03
CA VAL A 80 22.95 10.52 -21.79
C VAL A 80 22.28 11.87 -21.54
N PRO A 81 21.64 12.10 -20.37
CA PRO A 81 20.97 13.36 -20.08
C PRO A 81 21.96 14.52 -19.81
N PRO A 82 21.60 15.79 -20.09
CA PRO A 82 22.48 16.93 -19.83
C PRO A 82 22.74 17.15 -18.33
N ALA A 83 24.00 17.36 -17.96
CA ALA A 83 24.42 17.70 -16.60
C ALA A 83 23.80 19.05 -16.17
N GLY A 84 23.15 19.06 -15.00
CA GLY A 84 22.29 20.17 -14.53
C GLY A 84 20.85 19.73 -14.20
N LYS A 85 20.48 18.50 -14.58
CA LYS A 85 19.33 17.76 -14.03
C LYS A 85 19.76 16.45 -13.34
N ALA A 86 21.02 16.39 -12.91
CA ALA A 86 21.72 15.19 -12.47
C ALA A 86 22.20 15.23 -11.01
N MET A 87 21.56 16.02 -10.14
CA MET A 87 21.69 15.89 -8.68
C MET A 87 20.35 15.62 -7.96
N ALA A 88 19.29 15.32 -8.72
CA ALA A 88 18.00 14.90 -8.17
C ALA A 88 17.68 13.42 -8.42
N ARG A 89 18.49 12.69 -9.20
CA ARG A 89 18.23 11.28 -9.56
C ARG A 89 19.52 10.57 -9.99
N ASP A 90 20.34 10.12 -9.04
CA ASP A 90 21.18 8.91 -9.20
C ASP A 90 21.92 8.46 -7.91
N THR A 91 21.34 8.71 -6.74
CA THR A 91 21.54 7.83 -5.55
C THR A 91 20.23 7.18 -5.10
N ALA A 92 19.20 7.21 -5.94
CA ALA A 92 17.91 6.60 -5.65
C ALA A 92 17.50 5.70 -6.84
N ALA A 93 17.85 4.42 -6.73
CA ALA A 93 16.85 3.43 -7.06
C ALA A 93 15.60 3.78 -6.25
N ASP A 94 14.50 3.94 -6.97
CA ASP A 94 13.14 4.24 -6.52
C ASP A 94 12.84 5.64 -5.97
N ASP A 95 12.86 6.65 -6.86
CA ASP A 95 12.04 7.86 -6.66
C ASP A 95 11.39 8.35 -7.99
N GLU A 96 10.13 7.93 -8.16
CA GLU A 96 9.20 8.52 -9.12
C GLU A 96 8.90 9.99 -8.79
N PRO A 97 8.63 10.85 -9.80
CA PRO A 97 8.33 12.25 -9.59
C PRO A 97 6.94 12.47 -8.97
N GLY A 98 6.89 13.26 -7.89
CA GLY A 98 5.84 14.25 -7.60
C GLY A 98 4.41 13.85 -7.98
N MET A 99 3.81 13.03 -7.11
CA MET A 99 2.39 12.66 -7.11
C MET A 99 1.44 13.89 -7.08
N GLU A 100 1.92 15.05 -6.63
CA GLU A 100 1.12 16.30 -6.58
C GLU A 100 0.59 16.72 -7.96
N ASP A 101 1.35 16.57 -9.04
CA ASP A 101 0.91 16.98 -10.39
C ASP A 101 0.16 15.85 -11.13
N HIS A 102 0.33 14.58 -10.73
CA HIS A 102 -0.30 13.42 -11.38
C HIS A 102 -1.67 13.05 -10.78
N VAL A 103 -1.86 13.21 -9.47
CA VAL A 103 -3.18 13.05 -8.84
C VAL A 103 -4.09 14.23 -9.21
N LEU A 104 -3.52 15.43 -9.37
CA LEU A 104 -4.28 16.59 -9.83
C LEU A 104 -4.62 16.53 -11.33
N ARG A 105 -3.73 16.05 -12.21
CA ARG A 105 -4.02 15.99 -13.66
C ARG A 105 -4.88 14.82 -14.08
N ARG A 106 -4.80 13.65 -13.42
CA ARG A 106 -5.66 12.50 -13.74
C ARG A 106 -7.11 12.69 -13.29
N THR A 107 -7.35 13.64 -12.38
CA THR A 107 -8.68 14.03 -11.94
C THR A 107 -9.27 15.19 -12.77
N PHE A 108 -8.50 15.83 -13.67
CA PHE A 108 -8.98 17.04 -14.36
C PHE A 108 -8.96 17.01 -15.89
N VAL A 109 -8.17 16.17 -16.58
CA VAL A 109 -8.26 16.07 -18.05
C VAL A 109 -7.92 14.66 -18.54
N GLY A 110 -8.93 13.89 -18.95
CA GLY A 110 -8.72 12.60 -19.61
C GLY A 110 -9.86 11.61 -19.44
N GLY A 111 -11.08 12.00 -19.83
CA GLY A 111 -12.10 11.02 -20.17
C GLY A 111 -11.61 10.11 -21.29
N ALA A 112 -11.98 8.83 -21.20
CA ALA A 112 -11.82 7.74 -22.15
C ALA A 112 -10.55 6.84 -22.03
N LEU A 113 -10.83 5.56 -21.72
CA LEU A 113 -10.06 4.31 -21.98
C LEU A 113 -8.90 4.05 -20.99
N VAL A 114 -8.85 3.04 -20.12
CA VAL A 114 -9.51 1.73 -20.00
C VAL A 114 -9.59 1.42 -18.49
N ALA A 115 -10.79 1.21 -17.95
CA ALA A 115 -11.01 0.67 -16.61
C ALA A 115 -11.86 -0.61 -16.77
N PRO A 116 -11.50 -1.73 -16.11
CA PRO A 116 -12.38 -2.90 -16.09
C PRO A 116 -13.66 -2.51 -15.33
N LEU A 117 -14.82 -2.86 -15.91
CA LEU A 117 -16.21 -2.63 -15.47
C LEU A 117 -16.37 -2.08 -14.04
N LEU A 118 -16.17 -0.77 -13.89
CA LEU A 118 -16.83 0.01 -12.86
C LEU A 118 -17.98 0.73 -13.58
N ASP A 119 -19.15 0.70 -12.96
CA ASP A 119 -20.35 1.36 -13.46
C ASP A 119 -20.06 2.85 -13.68
N LEU A 120 -19.90 3.23 -14.95
CA LEU A 120 -19.64 4.61 -15.38
C LEU A 120 -20.74 5.56 -14.89
N ALA A 121 -21.96 5.05 -14.67
CA ALA A 121 -23.06 5.82 -14.12
C ALA A 121 -22.83 6.24 -12.66
N ALA A 122 -22.14 5.42 -11.86
CA ALA A 122 -21.78 5.77 -10.49
C ALA A 122 -20.76 6.92 -10.45
N LEU A 123 -19.73 6.86 -11.30
CA LEU A 123 -18.71 7.91 -11.42
C LEU A 123 -19.30 9.24 -11.94
N ASP A 124 -20.22 9.16 -12.91
CA ASP A 124 -20.92 10.34 -13.43
C ASP A 124 -21.90 10.92 -12.41
N HIS A 125 -22.56 10.10 -11.61
CA HIS A 125 -23.42 10.55 -10.51
C HIS A 125 -22.61 11.21 -9.38
N PHE A 126 -21.44 10.67 -9.02
CA PHE A 126 -20.52 11.29 -8.05
C PHE A 126 -19.92 12.61 -8.58
N ALA A 127 -19.54 12.69 -9.86
CA ALA A 127 -18.97 13.90 -10.46
C ALA A 127 -20.02 14.99 -10.75
N ALA A 128 -21.28 14.60 -11.00
CA ALA A 128 -22.41 15.52 -11.12
C ALA A 128 -22.89 16.03 -9.75
N ALA A 129 -23.03 15.13 -8.77
CA ALA A 129 -23.34 15.49 -7.39
C ALA A 129 -22.25 16.38 -6.77
N ALA A 130 -20.97 16.10 -7.06
CA ALA A 130 -19.87 16.96 -6.66
C ALA A 130 -20.01 18.37 -7.25
N ARG A 131 -20.27 18.50 -8.56
CA ARG A 131 -20.42 19.80 -9.26
C ARG A 131 -21.56 20.68 -8.73
N ASP A 132 -22.67 20.10 -8.29
CA ASP A 132 -23.77 20.85 -7.66
C ASP A 132 -23.55 21.10 -6.15
N ALA A 133 -22.90 20.18 -5.43
CA ALA A 133 -22.54 20.34 -4.01
C ALA A 133 -21.44 21.40 -3.77
N TYR A 134 -20.61 21.70 -4.78
CA TYR A 134 -19.56 22.74 -4.71
C TYR A 134 -20.08 24.15 -4.40
N ARG A 135 -21.40 24.42 -4.51
CA ARG A 135 -21.92 25.76 -4.26
C ARG A 135 -21.89 26.17 -2.78
N TYR A 136 -21.85 25.23 -1.83
CA TYR A 136 -21.56 25.51 -0.43
C TYR A 136 -20.85 24.32 0.21
N ALA A 137 -19.53 24.41 0.37
CA ALA A 137 -18.80 23.53 1.30
C ALA A 137 -19.23 23.90 2.73
N ASP A 138 -20.26 23.22 3.21
CA ASP A 138 -20.95 23.49 4.47
C ASP A 138 -20.95 22.24 5.38
N GLN A 139 -21.73 22.31 6.46
CA GLN A 139 -21.79 21.24 7.46
C GLN A 139 -22.45 19.97 6.91
N ASP A 140 -23.46 20.11 6.04
CA ASP A 140 -24.20 18.98 5.47
C ASP A 140 -23.29 18.12 4.59
N LEU A 141 -22.39 18.75 3.82
CA LEU A 141 -21.37 18.04 3.06
C LEU A 141 -20.41 17.26 3.97
N VAL A 142 -19.96 17.86 5.08
CA VAL A 142 -19.06 17.18 6.03
C VAL A 142 -19.75 15.95 6.62
N ASP A 143 -21.00 16.08 7.04
CA ASP A 143 -21.76 14.99 7.66
C ASP A 143 -22.08 13.88 6.63
N HIS A 144 -22.39 14.26 5.38
CA HIS A 144 -22.55 13.29 4.29
C HIS A 144 -21.27 12.50 4.02
N LEU A 145 -20.12 13.18 3.88
CA LEU A 145 -18.83 12.51 3.65
C LEU A 145 -18.40 11.65 4.83
N ARG A 146 -18.73 12.05 6.07
CA ARG A 146 -18.49 11.25 7.27
C ARG A 146 -19.24 9.92 7.20
N ASN A 147 -20.55 9.98 6.94
CA ASN A 147 -21.39 8.79 6.81
C ASN A 147 -20.94 7.89 5.65
N ALA A 148 -20.56 8.49 4.51
CA ALA A 148 -20.04 7.74 3.37
C ALA A 148 -18.71 7.02 3.70
N LEU A 149 -17.87 7.63 4.53
CA LEU A 149 -16.61 7.01 4.97
C LEU A 149 -16.85 5.83 5.91
N ASP A 150 -17.78 5.96 6.86
CA ASP A 150 -18.16 4.87 7.76
C ASP A 150 -18.80 3.70 6.99
N GLU A 151 -19.65 3.99 6.01
CA GLU A 151 -20.21 2.98 5.11
C GLU A 151 -19.12 2.31 4.26
N THR A 152 -18.16 3.07 3.76
CA THR A 152 -17.02 2.52 3.01
C THR A 152 -16.19 1.55 3.85
N ALA A 153 -15.94 1.88 5.12
CA ALA A 153 -15.26 0.98 6.05
C ALA A 153 -16.09 -0.28 6.36
N ARG A 154 -17.42 -0.16 6.44
CA ARG A 154 -18.32 -1.31 6.58
C ARG A 154 -18.28 -2.23 5.36
N ILE A 155 -18.27 -1.67 4.15
CA ILE A 155 -18.11 -2.43 2.90
C ILE A 155 -16.77 -3.18 2.89
N ASP A 156 -15.68 -2.56 3.33
CA ASP A 156 -14.38 -3.26 3.46
C ASP A 156 -14.47 -4.47 4.40
N LEU A 157 -15.16 -4.34 5.54
CA LEU A 157 -15.36 -5.43 6.49
C LEU A 157 -16.12 -6.62 5.90
N LEU A 158 -17.10 -6.37 5.02
CA LEU A 158 -17.97 -7.40 4.46
C LEU A 158 -17.48 -7.97 3.13
N ASP A 159 -17.10 -7.10 2.20
CA ASP A 159 -16.84 -7.43 0.80
C ASP A 159 -15.36 -7.29 0.41
N GLY A 160 -14.53 -6.78 1.33
CA GLY A 160 -13.09 -6.69 1.18
C GLY A 160 -12.57 -5.40 0.51
N PRO A 161 -11.23 -5.25 0.47
CA PRO A 161 -10.60 -3.97 0.20
C PRO A 161 -10.81 -3.49 -1.23
N HIS A 162 -10.87 -4.40 -2.20
CA HIS A 162 -11.06 -4.06 -3.61
C HIS A 162 -12.43 -3.42 -3.89
N ARG A 163 -13.47 -3.82 -3.14
CA ARG A 163 -14.83 -3.27 -3.28
C ARG A 163 -14.95 -1.88 -2.66
N ALA A 164 -14.31 -1.65 -1.51
CA ALA A 164 -14.33 -0.37 -0.81
C ALA A 164 -13.42 0.70 -1.43
N MET A 165 -12.33 0.30 -2.10
CA MET A 165 -11.31 1.22 -2.62
C MET A 165 -11.85 2.38 -3.47
N PRO A 166 -12.71 2.17 -4.49
CA PRO A 166 -13.16 3.26 -5.34
C PRO A 166 -13.91 4.34 -4.56
N ALA A 167 -14.74 3.95 -3.59
CA ALA A 167 -15.48 4.87 -2.74
C ALA A 167 -14.54 5.70 -1.84
N ALA A 168 -13.54 5.05 -1.21
CA ALA A 168 -12.55 5.74 -0.37
C ALA A 168 -11.78 6.82 -1.17
N LEU A 169 -11.35 6.50 -2.39
CA LEU A 169 -10.65 7.44 -3.27
C LEU A 169 -11.57 8.56 -3.77
N GLY A 170 -12.85 8.27 -4.04
CA GLY A 170 -13.86 9.27 -4.38
C GLY A 170 -14.09 10.28 -3.24
N ILE A 171 -14.23 9.78 -2.00
CA ILE A 171 -14.36 10.61 -0.80
C ILE A 171 -13.13 11.51 -0.63
N LEU A 172 -11.92 10.96 -0.79
CA LEU A 172 -10.67 11.75 -0.73
C LEU A 172 -10.61 12.84 -1.80
N SER A 173 -11.06 12.55 -3.02
CA SER A 173 -11.13 13.54 -4.10
C SER A 173 -12.13 14.67 -3.76
N ALA A 174 -13.31 14.32 -3.25
CA ALA A 174 -14.33 15.27 -2.82
C ALA A 174 -13.83 16.16 -1.67
N ILE A 175 -13.19 15.58 -0.65
CA ILE A 175 -12.59 16.33 0.46
C ILE A 175 -11.53 17.31 -0.05
N ASN A 176 -10.61 16.84 -0.89
CA ASN A 176 -9.52 17.68 -1.42
C ASN A 176 -10.04 18.84 -2.28
N GLY A 177 -11.11 18.60 -3.05
CA GLY A 177 -11.75 19.64 -3.83
C GLY A 177 -12.51 20.65 -2.96
N ALA A 178 -13.40 20.17 -2.08
CA ALA A 178 -14.21 21.02 -1.22
C ALA A 178 -13.36 21.85 -0.23
N ALA A 179 -12.25 21.31 0.26
CA ALA A 179 -11.38 22.00 1.22
C ALA A 179 -10.64 23.22 0.63
N ARG A 180 -10.59 23.41 -0.70
CA ARG A 180 -9.93 24.56 -1.34
C ARG A 180 -10.70 25.86 -1.14
N ASP A 181 -12.02 25.79 -1.31
CA ASP A 181 -12.89 26.96 -1.33
C ASP A 181 -13.74 27.07 -0.05
N ALA A 182 -13.60 26.11 0.87
CA ALA A 182 -14.32 26.08 2.14
C ALA A 182 -13.88 27.20 3.10
N LYS A 183 -14.85 27.69 3.90
CA LYS A 183 -14.57 28.58 5.04
C LYS A 183 -13.64 27.88 6.05
N PRO A 184 -12.81 28.61 6.82
CA PRO A 184 -11.80 28.02 7.69
C PRO A 184 -12.30 26.89 8.61
N GLY A 185 -13.47 27.05 9.25
CA GLY A 185 -14.04 26.04 10.13
C GLY A 185 -14.45 24.75 9.41
N ILE A 186 -15.06 24.86 8.22
CA ILE A 186 -15.43 23.70 7.41
C ILE A 186 -14.19 23.05 6.81
N ARG A 187 -13.22 23.85 6.35
CA ARG A 187 -11.94 23.34 5.86
C ARG A 187 -11.23 22.50 6.92
N GLN A 188 -11.20 22.96 8.18
CA GLN A 188 -10.59 22.20 9.27
C GLN A 188 -11.30 20.85 9.49
N GLN A 189 -12.65 20.82 9.48
CA GLN A 189 -13.41 19.58 9.59
C GLN A 189 -13.16 18.63 8.41
N LEU A 190 -13.16 19.15 7.18
CA LEU A 190 -12.88 18.38 5.97
C LEU A 190 -11.48 17.76 6.00
N LEU A 191 -10.46 18.49 6.42
CA LEU A 191 -9.11 17.96 6.55
C LEU A 191 -8.99 16.91 7.67
N GLY A 192 -9.70 17.09 8.80
CA GLY A 192 -9.75 16.09 9.86
C GLY A 192 -10.39 14.79 9.39
N LEU A 193 -11.50 14.88 8.65
CA LEU A 193 -12.12 13.74 7.99
C LEU A 193 -11.20 13.14 6.91
N GLY A 194 -10.50 14.00 6.17
CA GLY A 194 -9.51 13.61 5.18
C GLY A 194 -8.41 12.76 5.79
N ALA A 195 -7.92 13.10 6.97
CA ALA A 195 -6.88 12.32 7.66
C ALA A 195 -7.37 10.89 7.91
N ARG A 196 -8.62 10.71 8.36
CA ARG A 196 -9.26 9.40 8.53
C ARG A 196 -9.39 8.66 7.19
N ALA A 197 -9.89 9.33 6.16
CA ALA A 197 -10.06 8.74 4.83
C ALA A 197 -8.73 8.30 4.21
N ALA A 198 -7.66 9.07 4.41
CA ALA A 198 -6.32 8.74 3.92
C ALA A 198 -5.72 7.55 4.67
N GLU A 199 -5.94 7.43 5.98
CA GLU A 199 -5.54 6.23 6.73
C GLU A 199 -6.31 4.99 6.23
N LEU A 200 -7.63 5.10 6.04
CA LEU A 200 -8.43 4.00 5.47
C LEU A 200 -7.92 3.62 4.07
N ALA A 201 -7.61 4.58 3.20
CA ALA A 201 -7.04 4.29 1.89
C ALA A 201 -5.69 3.55 2.01
N ALA A 202 -4.82 3.94 2.96
CA ALA A 202 -3.57 3.23 3.22
C ALA A 202 -3.82 1.78 3.65
N TRP A 203 -4.80 1.55 4.53
CA TRP A 203 -5.24 0.21 4.94
C TRP A 203 -5.74 -0.62 3.77
N LEU A 204 -6.67 -0.08 2.96
CA LEU A 204 -7.23 -0.76 1.80
C LEU A 204 -6.14 -1.11 0.79
N HIS A 205 -5.19 -0.20 0.53
CA HIS A 205 -4.07 -0.47 -0.38
C HIS A 205 -3.15 -1.56 0.14
N ARG A 206 -2.88 -1.58 1.44
CA ARG A 206 -2.10 -2.64 2.08
C ARG A 206 -2.80 -3.98 1.96
N ASP A 207 -4.08 -4.04 2.27
CA ASP A 207 -4.85 -5.29 2.26
C ASP A 207 -5.14 -5.79 0.84
N ALA A 208 -5.20 -4.90 -0.15
CA ALA A 208 -5.27 -5.23 -1.57
C ALA A 208 -3.92 -5.61 -2.21
N GLY A 209 -2.82 -5.64 -1.44
CA GLY A 209 -1.49 -5.99 -1.95
C GLY A 209 -0.85 -4.94 -2.87
N SER A 210 -1.21 -3.65 -2.72
CA SER A 210 -0.61 -2.56 -3.49
C SER A 210 0.86 -2.34 -3.15
N PRO A 211 1.67 -1.74 -4.05
CA PRO A 211 3.06 -1.40 -3.77
C PRO A 211 3.23 -0.51 -2.53
N HIS A 212 4.33 -0.72 -1.80
CA HIS A 212 4.62 -0.01 -0.55
C HIS A 212 4.59 1.52 -0.69
N ARG A 213 5.05 2.06 -1.83
CA ARG A 213 5.02 3.51 -2.11
C ARG A 213 3.61 4.12 -2.03
N THR A 214 2.58 3.39 -2.48
CA THR A 214 1.19 3.85 -2.45
C THR A 214 0.66 3.90 -1.02
N ILE A 215 0.99 2.89 -0.22
CA ILE A 215 0.62 2.83 1.20
C ILE A 215 1.29 3.98 1.97
N THR A 216 2.57 4.24 1.71
CA THR A 216 3.32 5.33 2.34
C THR A 216 2.80 6.71 1.93
N TYR A 217 2.42 6.89 0.66
CA TYR A 217 1.78 8.13 0.20
C TYR A 217 0.56 8.48 1.04
N TRP A 218 -0.37 7.53 1.21
CA TRP A 218 -1.60 7.77 1.97
C TRP A 218 -1.37 7.98 3.47
N HIS A 219 -0.44 7.25 4.09
CA HIS A 219 -0.06 7.55 5.47
C HIS A 219 0.55 8.96 5.62
N ASN A 220 1.37 9.40 4.66
CA ASN A 220 1.95 10.75 4.71
C ASN A 220 0.87 11.82 4.54
N GLN A 221 -0.07 11.63 3.61
CA GLN A 221 -1.22 12.53 3.45
C GLN A 221 -2.06 12.62 4.72
N SER A 222 -2.30 11.49 5.39
CA SER A 222 -3.04 11.44 6.65
C SER A 222 -2.35 12.23 7.76
N LYS A 223 -1.03 12.04 7.94
CA LYS A 223 -0.24 12.81 8.93
C LYS A 223 -0.18 14.29 8.62
N GLU A 224 -0.05 14.66 7.35
CA GLU A 224 -0.03 16.06 6.93
C GLU A 224 -1.34 16.75 7.34
N TRP A 225 -2.48 16.16 6.99
CA TRP A 225 -3.78 16.71 7.35
C TRP A 225 -4.04 16.72 8.86
N ALA A 226 -3.65 15.66 9.58
CA ALA A 226 -3.70 15.65 11.04
C ALA A 226 -2.86 16.78 11.66
N THR A 227 -1.71 17.11 11.05
CA THR A 227 -0.87 18.22 11.49
C THR A 227 -1.55 19.56 11.25
N PHE A 228 -2.16 19.78 10.08
CA PHE A 228 -2.91 21.01 9.77
C PHE A 228 -4.10 21.23 10.69
N THR A 229 -4.72 20.16 11.20
CA THR A 229 -5.85 20.25 12.13
C THR A 229 -5.43 20.16 13.60
N SER A 230 -4.13 20.06 13.89
CA SER A 230 -3.59 19.86 15.25
C SER A 230 -4.15 18.61 15.95
N ASP A 231 -4.48 17.57 15.19
CA ASP A 231 -4.94 16.28 15.70
C ASP A 231 -3.73 15.37 16.00
N GLY A 232 -3.12 15.59 17.16
CA GLY A 232 -1.97 14.80 17.61
C GLY A 232 -2.28 13.32 17.79
N ALA A 233 -3.50 12.97 18.22
CA ALA A 233 -3.92 11.58 18.39
C ALA A 233 -3.96 10.85 17.04
N MET A 234 -4.51 11.48 16.00
CA MET A 234 -4.51 10.92 14.66
C MET A 234 -3.09 10.81 14.08
N HIS A 235 -2.22 11.81 14.28
CA HIS A 235 -0.82 11.73 13.85
C HIS A 235 -0.13 10.50 14.45
N ALA A 236 -0.26 10.31 15.76
CA ALA A 236 0.29 9.19 16.49
C ALA A 236 -0.28 7.84 16.02
N TYR A 237 -1.59 7.80 15.77
CA TYR A 237 -2.26 6.61 15.26
C TYR A 237 -1.67 6.22 13.90
N VAL A 238 -1.44 7.18 13.01
CA VAL A 238 -0.83 6.88 11.71
C VAL A 238 0.60 6.35 11.83
N LEU A 239 1.39 6.81 12.80
CA LEU A 239 2.73 6.23 13.05
C LEU A 239 2.64 4.75 13.44
N LEU A 240 1.67 4.39 14.30
CA LEU A 240 1.35 2.99 14.60
C LEU A 240 0.98 2.22 13.33
N ARG A 241 0.12 2.77 12.48
CA ARG A 241 -0.32 2.11 11.23
C ARG A 241 0.82 1.95 10.23
N GLN A 242 1.73 2.92 10.16
CA GLN A 242 2.98 2.80 9.41
C GLN A 242 3.86 1.67 9.95
N ALA A 243 4.01 1.52 11.28
CA ALA A 243 4.76 0.43 11.89
C ALA A 243 4.20 -0.94 11.47
N GLN A 244 2.87 -1.10 11.47
CA GLN A 244 2.22 -2.34 11.03
C GLN A 244 2.46 -2.62 9.54
N ALA A 245 2.41 -1.59 8.69
CA ALA A 245 2.59 -1.71 7.25
C ALA A 245 3.99 -2.16 6.82
N MET A 246 5.00 -2.00 7.67
CA MET A 246 6.38 -2.46 7.39
C MET A 246 6.51 -4.00 7.35
N GLY A 247 5.55 -4.74 7.92
CA GLY A 247 5.60 -6.20 7.93
C GLY A 247 6.84 -6.75 8.64
N ARG A 248 7.76 -7.36 7.88
CA ARG A 248 9.08 -7.84 8.38
C ARG A 248 10.29 -7.15 7.74
N HIS A 249 10.08 -6.10 6.95
CA HIS A 249 11.13 -5.53 6.09
C HIS A 249 12.19 -4.73 6.85
N ASP A 250 11.79 -4.00 7.89
CA ASP A 250 12.69 -3.14 8.65
C ASP A 250 12.28 -3.12 10.14
N PRO A 251 12.76 -4.10 10.93
CA PRO A 251 12.43 -4.22 12.36
C PRO A 251 12.79 -2.96 13.18
N ALA A 252 13.92 -2.32 12.85
CA ALA A 252 14.37 -1.13 13.56
C ALA A 252 13.39 0.04 13.32
N ARG A 253 12.91 0.20 12.09
CA ARG A 253 11.91 1.23 11.77
C ARG A 253 10.54 0.93 12.37
N ILE A 254 10.13 -0.34 12.46
CA ILE A 254 8.91 -0.73 13.20
C ILE A 254 8.99 -0.25 14.64
N LEU A 255 10.11 -0.56 15.32
CA LEU A 255 10.33 -0.17 16.70
C LEU A 255 10.34 1.36 16.85
N ALA A 256 11.05 2.09 15.99
CA ALA A 256 11.12 3.54 16.03
C ALA A 256 9.75 4.21 15.81
N LEU A 257 8.95 3.72 14.85
CA LEU A 257 7.61 4.25 14.59
C LEU A 257 6.65 3.98 15.76
N ALA A 258 6.67 2.76 16.31
CA ALA A 258 5.83 2.40 17.44
C ALA A 258 6.23 3.16 18.71
N ASP A 259 7.52 3.33 18.97
CA ASP A 259 8.01 4.13 20.09
C ASP A 259 7.63 5.61 19.95
N ALA A 260 7.79 6.18 18.75
CA ALA A 260 7.32 7.54 18.48
C ALA A 260 5.81 7.66 18.73
N ALA A 261 4.99 6.71 18.27
CA ALA A 261 3.55 6.72 18.51
C ALA A 261 3.22 6.75 20.02
N THR A 262 3.96 6.03 20.86
CA THR A 262 3.70 5.94 22.31
C THR A 262 4.35 7.04 23.17
N SER A 263 5.44 7.63 22.70
CA SER A 263 6.34 8.47 23.50
C SER A 263 6.51 9.89 22.93
N GLY A 264 5.92 10.19 21.77
CA GLY A 264 5.99 11.50 21.12
C GLY A 264 5.17 12.60 21.82
N PRO A 265 5.17 13.83 21.28
CA PRO A 265 4.49 14.99 21.84
C PRO A 265 2.96 14.98 21.58
N TRP A 266 2.33 13.81 21.68
CA TRP A 266 0.91 13.59 21.42
C TRP A 266 0.35 12.56 22.42
N VAL A 267 -0.97 12.57 22.58
CA VAL A 267 -1.67 11.65 23.50
C VAL A 267 -2.53 10.70 22.68
N LEU A 268 -2.12 9.43 22.62
CA LEU A 268 -2.97 8.37 22.08
C LEU A 268 -4.06 8.00 23.08
N PRO A 269 -5.32 7.82 22.63
CA PRO A 269 -6.34 7.19 23.44
C PRO A 269 -5.92 5.78 23.89
N PRO A 270 -6.50 5.25 24.99
CA PRO A 270 -6.02 4.01 25.63
C PRO A 270 -5.96 2.79 24.69
N ARG A 271 -6.95 2.60 23.80
CA ARG A 271 -6.98 1.50 22.82
C ARG A 271 -5.86 1.56 21.78
N PRO A 272 -5.71 2.62 20.97
CA PRO A 272 -4.62 2.71 20.00
C PRO A 272 -3.25 2.83 20.68
N ARG A 273 -3.18 3.32 21.92
CA ARG A 273 -1.95 3.26 22.72
C ARG A 273 -1.57 1.80 23.04
N ALA A 274 -2.53 0.96 23.44
CA ALA A 274 -2.29 -0.47 23.67
C ALA A 274 -1.80 -1.16 22.39
N GLU A 275 -2.43 -0.87 21.24
CA GLU A 275 -2.01 -1.41 19.94
C GLU A 275 -0.59 -0.94 19.54
N ALA A 276 -0.25 0.32 19.82
CA ALA A 276 1.10 0.85 19.57
C ALA A 276 2.15 0.18 20.47
N LEU A 277 1.85 -0.05 21.74
CA LEU A 277 2.71 -0.78 22.66
C LEU A 277 2.88 -2.25 22.21
N GLN A 278 1.82 -2.89 21.76
CA GLN A 278 1.91 -4.23 21.15
C GLN A 278 2.87 -4.22 19.96
N GLN A 279 2.78 -3.24 19.05
CA GLN A 279 3.73 -3.17 17.94
C GLN A 279 5.15 -2.83 18.36
N LYS A 280 5.33 -2.04 19.41
CA LYS A 280 6.65 -1.82 20.02
C LYS A 280 7.24 -3.14 20.53
N ALA A 281 6.45 -3.96 21.23
CA ALA A 281 6.86 -5.30 21.68
C ALA A 281 7.24 -6.21 20.50
N ARG A 282 6.49 -6.15 19.39
CA ARG A 282 6.83 -6.87 18.16
C ARG A 282 8.16 -6.39 17.57
N GLY A 283 8.37 -5.08 17.48
CA GLY A 283 9.63 -4.49 17.02
C GLY A 283 10.82 -4.96 17.87
N LEU A 284 10.67 -4.92 19.20
CA LEU A 284 11.65 -5.45 20.15
C LEU A 284 11.97 -6.92 19.89
N ALA A 285 10.95 -7.77 19.76
CA ALA A 285 11.10 -9.18 19.45
C ALA A 285 11.90 -9.42 18.15
N MET A 286 11.55 -8.69 17.08
CA MET A 286 12.23 -8.81 15.79
C MET A 286 13.68 -8.30 15.81
N THR A 287 14.00 -7.37 16.71
CA THR A 287 15.38 -6.88 16.93
C THR A 287 16.19 -7.72 17.92
N GLY A 288 15.63 -8.81 18.45
CA GLY A 288 16.33 -9.71 19.37
C GLY A 288 16.42 -9.21 20.82
N ALA A 289 15.48 -8.37 21.26
CA ALA A 289 15.38 -7.94 22.65
C ALA A 289 15.15 -9.13 23.60
N ALA A 290 15.52 -8.98 24.86
CA ALA A 290 15.29 -10.00 25.88
C ALA A 290 13.79 -10.20 26.13
N GLU A 291 13.36 -11.45 26.40
CA GLU A 291 11.94 -11.76 26.63
C GLU A 291 11.31 -10.87 27.70
N LYS A 292 12.01 -10.63 28.82
CA LYS A 292 11.52 -9.75 29.89
C LYS A 292 11.18 -8.33 29.42
N GLN A 293 11.89 -7.81 28.41
CA GLN A 293 11.60 -6.49 27.83
C GLN A 293 10.33 -6.54 26.99
N ILE A 294 10.12 -7.62 26.24
CA ILE A 294 8.91 -7.86 25.46
C ILE A 294 7.70 -7.99 26.40
N GLU A 295 7.81 -8.81 27.45
CA GLU A 295 6.75 -9.01 28.46
C GLU A 295 6.36 -7.70 29.12
N ARG A 296 7.35 -6.91 29.57
CA ARG A 296 7.09 -5.61 30.18
C ARG A 296 6.27 -4.68 29.26
N VAL A 297 6.62 -4.60 27.98
CA VAL A 297 5.88 -3.73 27.05
C VAL A 297 4.48 -4.28 26.75
N LEU A 298 4.30 -5.61 26.75
CA LEU A 298 2.97 -6.22 26.65
C LEU A 298 2.13 -5.96 27.91
N ASP A 299 2.72 -6.00 29.10
CA ASP A 299 2.03 -5.63 30.35
C ASP A 299 1.59 -4.14 30.33
N GLU A 300 2.43 -3.26 29.79
CA GLU A 300 2.07 -1.85 29.55
C GLU A 300 0.90 -1.73 28.56
N ALA A 301 0.87 -2.57 27.51
CA ALA A 301 -0.24 -2.61 26.55
C ALA A 301 -1.55 -3.06 27.24
N HIS A 302 -1.48 -4.08 28.10
CA HIS A 302 -2.61 -4.52 28.91
C HIS A 302 -3.11 -3.40 29.83
N GLY A 303 -2.22 -2.76 30.58
CA GLY A 303 -2.57 -1.66 31.47
C GLY A 303 -3.17 -0.45 30.74
N SER A 304 -2.73 -0.19 29.50
CA SER A 304 -3.34 0.83 28.64
C SER A 304 -4.76 0.42 28.23
N LEU A 305 -4.99 -0.85 27.88
CA LEU A 305 -6.32 -1.31 27.49
C LEU A 305 -7.30 -1.36 28.68
N ASP A 306 -6.81 -1.66 29.89
CA ASP A 306 -7.61 -1.64 31.13
C ASP A 306 -8.18 -0.25 31.45
N GLN A 307 -7.55 0.81 30.94
CA GLN A 307 -8.01 2.20 31.07
C GLN A 307 -9.02 2.61 29.99
N ALA A 308 -9.29 1.76 29.00
CA ALA A 308 -10.22 2.07 27.93
C ALA A 308 -11.68 1.98 28.42
N ALA A 309 -12.49 2.99 28.12
CA ALA A 309 -13.94 2.92 28.33
C ALA A 309 -14.56 1.81 27.49
N GLU A 310 -15.62 1.15 27.98
CA GLU A 310 -16.36 0.14 27.22
C GLU A 310 -16.79 0.68 25.83
N PRO A 311 -16.73 -0.15 24.76
CA PRO A 311 -17.15 0.27 23.43
C PRO A 311 -18.62 0.74 23.42
N CYS A 312 -18.89 1.92 22.86
CA CYS A 312 -20.23 2.45 22.72
C CYS A 312 -20.83 2.12 21.35
N GLY A 313 -21.09 0.84 21.11
CA GLY A 313 -21.66 0.34 19.85
C GLY A 313 -20.63 -0.21 18.87
N ALA A 314 -21.01 -0.28 17.59
CA ALA A 314 -20.13 -0.81 16.54
C ALA A 314 -19.03 0.20 16.19
N ALA A 315 -17.79 -0.28 16.07
CA ALA A 315 -16.67 0.55 15.67
C ALA A 315 -16.89 1.13 14.26
N THR A 316 -16.58 2.41 14.10
CA THR A 316 -16.69 3.17 12.84
C THR A 316 -15.34 3.77 12.45
N CYS A 317 -15.18 4.20 11.20
CA CYS A 317 -13.95 4.82 10.72
C CYS A 317 -13.74 6.20 11.35
N THR A 318 -14.84 6.94 11.54
CA THR A 318 -14.83 8.32 12.01
C THR A 318 -15.05 8.46 13.52
N GLY A 319 -15.37 7.37 14.21
CA GLY A 319 -15.47 7.29 15.67
C GLY A 319 -14.12 7.33 16.41
N PRO A 320 -14.12 6.95 17.70
CA PRO A 320 -12.91 6.88 18.51
C PRO A 320 -11.81 6.06 17.81
N LEU A 321 -10.57 6.55 17.86
CA LEU A 321 -9.43 5.85 17.26
C LEU A 321 -9.25 4.48 17.91
N GLY A 322 -9.04 3.45 17.08
CA GLY A 322 -8.76 2.09 17.55
C GLY A 322 -9.90 1.42 18.29
N ASP A 323 -11.16 1.85 18.12
CA ASP A 323 -12.29 1.32 18.89
C ASP A 323 -12.50 -0.19 18.71
N GLY A 324 -12.12 -0.73 17.54
CA GLY A 324 -12.10 -2.17 17.26
C GLY A 324 -10.91 -2.94 17.88
N TYR A 325 -10.11 -2.32 18.74
CA TYR A 325 -8.98 -2.98 19.42
C TYR A 325 -9.42 -3.54 20.78
N THR A 326 -9.45 -4.88 20.87
CA THR A 326 -9.98 -5.63 22.01
C THR A 326 -8.90 -6.43 22.72
N ARG A 327 -9.23 -6.98 23.91
CA ARG A 327 -8.31 -7.86 24.66
C ARG A 327 -7.93 -9.08 23.84
N ASP A 328 -8.90 -9.71 23.16
CA ASP A 328 -8.64 -10.85 22.28
C ASP A 328 -7.63 -10.49 21.18
N ARG A 329 -7.78 -9.30 20.57
CA ARG A 329 -6.86 -8.82 19.52
C ARG A 329 -5.45 -8.59 20.04
N LEU A 330 -5.33 -8.00 21.23
CA LEU A 330 -4.04 -7.86 21.92
C LEU A 330 -3.40 -9.24 22.17
N MET A 331 -4.16 -10.22 22.65
CA MET A 331 -3.62 -11.55 22.94
C MET A 331 -3.13 -12.29 21.69
N VAL A 332 -3.89 -12.32 20.60
CA VAL A 332 -3.44 -12.98 19.36
C VAL A 332 -2.25 -12.24 18.73
N GLN A 333 -2.19 -10.92 18.84
CA GLN A 333 -1.03 -10.15 18.40
C GLN A 333 0.21 -10.39 19.27
N SER A 334 0.04 -10.65 20.58
CA SER A 334 1.14 -11.12 21.45
C SER A 334 1.70 -12.46 20.97
N GLY A 335 0.85 -13.35 20.42
CA GLY A 335 1.30 -14.57 19.75
C GLY A 335 2.26 -14.30 18.59
N ILE A 336 2.00 -13.25 17.79
CA ILE A 336 2.92 -12.80 16.74
C ILE A 336 4.26 -12.37 17.35
N CYS A 337 4.26 -11.58 18.44
CA CYS A 337 5.49 -11.19 19.12
C CYS A 337 6.34 -12.40 19.54
N TRP A 338 5.72 -13.43 20.10
CA TRP A 338 6.43 -14.65 20.52
C TRP A 338 7.02 -15.43 19.36
N ARG A 339 6.32 -15.46 18.22
CA ARG A 339 6.85 -16.05 17.01
C ARG A 339 8.07 -15.27 16.49
N GLU A 340 7.98 -13.95 16.42
CA GLU A 340 9.12 -13.10 16.01
C GLU A 340 10.31 -13.23 16.98
N ALA A 341 10.05 -13.46 18.28
CA ALA A 341 11.05 -13.73 19.31
C ALA A 341 11.67 -15.14 19.25
N LYS A 342 11.36 -15.92 18.22
CA LYS A 342 11.83 -17.32 18.05
C LYS A 342 11.41 -18.22 19.21
N ARG A 343 10.15 -18.09 19.64
CA ARG A 343 9.48 -18.97 20.60
C ARG A 343 8.21 -19.57 19.96
N PRO A 344 8.36 -20.45 18.96
CA PRO A 344 7.23 -20.96 18.20
C PRO A 344 6.23 -21.72 19.07
N ASP A 345 6.69 -22.53 20.04
CA ASP A 345 5.79 -23.25 20.96
C ASP A 345 4.92 -22.31 21.81
N LYS A 346 5.54 -21.23 22.33
CA LYS A 346 4.83 -20.19 23.09
C LYS A 346 3.82 -19.47 22.21
N ALA A 347 4.18 -19.16 20.96
CA ALA A 347 3.28 -18.55 20.00
C ALA A 347 2.08 -19.45 19.68
N VAL A 348 2.30 -20.75 19.41
CA VAL A 348 1.24 -21.74 19.14
C VAL A 348 0.30 -21.84 20.34
N ALA A 349 0.81 -21.91 21.56
CA ALA A 349 0.00 -21.96 22.77
C ALA A 349 -0.91 -20.73 22.91
N VAL A 350 -0.35 -19.52 22.69
CA VAL A 350 -1.13 -18.27 22.73
C VAL A 350 -2.20 -18.24 21.65
N PHE A 351 -1.86 -18.58 20.41
CA PHE A 351 -2.84 -18.59 19.31
C PHE A 351 -3.97 -19.59 19.56
N ARG A 352 -3.67 -20.83 20.00
CA ARG A 352 -4.70 -21.83 20.30
C ARG A 352 -5.64 -21.37 21.41
N ALA A 353 -5.09 -20.74 22.45
CA ALA A 353 -5.87 -20.24 23.58
C ALA A 353 -6.80 -19.07 23.20
N HIS A 354 -6.38 -18.20 22.27
CA HIS A 354 -7.07 -16.94 22.01
C HIS A 354 -7.72 -16.82 20.63
N LEU A 355 -7.51 -17.78 19.72
CA LEU A 355 -8.33 -17.88 18.50
C LEU A 355 -9.62 -18.66 18.77
N SER A 356 -9.52 -19.72 19.57
CA SER A 356 -10.66 -20.54 19.98
C SER A 356 -11.62 -19.72 20.85
N GLY A 357 -12.84 -19.47 20.38
CA GLY A 357 -13.86 -18.73 21.12
C GLY A 357 -13.74 -17.20 21.07
N SER A 358 -12.83 -16.66 20.26
CA SER A 358 -12.71 -15.20 20.06
C SER A 358 -13.89 -14.62 19.25
N VAL A 359 -14.19 -13.34 19.49
CA VAL A 359 -15.24 -12.60 18.75
C VAL A 359 -14.65 -11.89 17.51
N LEU A 360 -13.52 -12.37 17.00
CA LEU A 360 -12.83 -11.77 15.86
C LEU A 360 -13.65 -11.91 14.58
N GLY A 361 -13.67 -10.85 13.76
CA GLY A 361 -14.29 -10.90 12.44
C GLY A 361 -13.57 -11.89 11.51
N PRO A 362 -14.21 -12.36 10.42
CA PRO A 362 -13.66 -13.40 9.55
C PRO A 362 -12.26 -13.08 8.99
N ARG A 363 -12.03 -11.81 8.62
CA ARG A 363 -10.72 -11.34 8.13
C ARG A 363 -9.63 -11.46 9.19
N ASP A 364 -9.89 -10.98 10.40
CA ASP A 364 -8.92 -11.04 11.51
C ASP A 364 -8.66 -12.48 11.91
N HIS A 365 -9.72 -13.29 12.01
CA HIS A 365 -9.58 -14.71 12.33
C HIS A 365 -8.71 -15.42 11.29
N ALA A 366 -8.93 -15.18 9.99
CA ALA A 366 -8.09 -15.75 8.93
C ALA A 366 -6.64 -15.25 9.01
N HIS A 367 -6.43 -13.96 9.28
CA HIS A 367 -5.11 -13.37 9.43
C HIS A 367 -4.30 -14.03 10.55
N TYR A 368 -4.87 -14.11 11.76
CA TYR A 368 -4.17 -14.71 12.89
C TYR A 368 -4.06 -16.23 12.77
N SER A 369 -5.01 -16.90 12.08
CA SER A 369 -4.88 -18.31 11.72
C SER A 369 -3.70 -18.58 10.77
N ALA A 370 -3.41 -17.67 9.83
CA ALA A 370 -2.22 -17.77 8.99
C ALA A 370 -0.92 -17.58 9.79
N PHE A 371 -0.93 -16.69 10.79
CA PHE A 371 0.21 -16.58 11.72
C PHE A 371 0.40 -17.82 12.59
N LEU A 372 -0.68 -18.45 13.05
CA LEU A 372 -0.65 -19.74 13.74
C LEU A 372 -0.07 -20.84 12.85
N ALA A 373 -0.48 -20.92 11.58
CA ALA A 373 0.08 -21.87 10.63
C ALA A 373 1.59 -21.72 10.48
N GLY A 374 2.09 -20.48 10.35
CA GLY A 374 3.53 -20.22 10.35
C GLY A 374 4.22 -20.57 11.68
N ALA A 375 3.57 -20.37 12.82
CA ALA A 375 4.11 -20.76 14.13
C ALA A 375 4.22 -22.29 14.27
N LEU A 376 3.21 -23.03 13.81
CA LEU A 376 3.21 -24.50 13.77
C LEU A 376 4.31 -25.03 12.85
N ALA A 377 4.50 -24.41 11.68
CA ALA A 377 5.57 -24.77 10.76
C ALA A 377 6.96 -24.58 11.42
N GLU A 378 7.16 -23.46 12.12
CA GLU A 378 8.39 -23.18 12.87
C GLU A 378 8.58 -24.08 14.10
N ALA A 379 7.49 -24.59 14.68
CA ALA A 379 7.52 -25.57 15.78
C ALA A 379 7.80 -27.01 15.32
N GLY A 380 7.88 -27.26 14.00
CA GLY A 380 8.12 -28.59 13.45
C GLY A 380 6.87 -29.45 13.28
N GLU A 381 5.69 -28.83 13.21
CA GLU A 381 4.38 -29.49 13.02
C GLU A 381 3.82 -29.22 11.61
N PRO A 382 4.43 -29.77 10.53
CA PRO A 382 4.13 -29.32 9.17
C PRO A 382 2.75 -29.71 8.65
N ASP A 383 2.18 -30.84 9.08
CA ASP A 383 0.85 -31.26 8.64
C ASP A 383 -0.24 -30.39 9.29
N GLU A 384 -0.12 -30.13 10.59
CA GLU A 384 -1.05 -29.23 11.29
C GLU A 384 -0.92 -27.78 10.79
N ALA A 385 0.30 -27.34 10.47
CA ALA A 385 0.56 -26.06 9.84
C ALA A 385 -0.16 -25.94 8.49
N ALA A 386 -0.05 -26.96 7.63
CA ALA A 386 -0.71 -26.99 6.33
C ALA A 386 -2.24 -26.98 6.46
N ASP A 387 -2.80 -27.74 7.41
CA ASP A 387 -4.25 -27.76 7.67
C ASP A 387 -4.77 -26.40 8.15
N ALA A 388 -4.04 -25.75 9.06
CA ALA A 388 -4.37 -24.39 9.52
C ALA A 388 -4.28 -23.37 8.37
N ALA A 389 -3.24 -23.49 7.53
CA ALA A 389 -3.05 -22.64 6.35
C ALA A 389 -4.17 -22.82 5.31
N LEU A 390 -4.62 -24.04 5.07
CA LEU A 390 -5.74 -24.35 4.16
C LEU A 390 -7.06 -23.74 4.65
N ARG A 391 -7.34 -23.80 5.95
CA ARG A 391 -8.52 -23.15 6.55
C ARG A 391 -8.47 -21.63 6.41
N ALA A 392 -7.31 -21.02 6.69
CA ALA A 392 -7.12 -19.58 6.51
C ALA A 392 -7.26 -19.16 5.03
N LEU A 393 -6.70 -19.93 4.11
CA LEU A 393 -6.79 -19.68 2.67
C LEU A 393 -8.24 -19.71 2.16
N ALA A 394 -9.06 -20.64 2.65
CA ALA A 394 -10.46 -20.75 2.23
C ALA A 394 -11.28 -19.48 2.53
N VAL A 395 -10.96 -18.78 3.62
CA VAL A 395 -11.58 -17.51 4.00
C VAL A 395 -10.96 -16.34 3.26
N ALA A 396 -9.64 -16.34 3.08
CA ALA A 396 -8.92 -15.21 2.50
C ALA A 396 -8.96 -15.12 0.97
N ALA A 397 -9.12 -16.25 0.28
CA ALA A 397 -9.06 -16.32 -1.18
C ALA A 397 -10.21 -15.55 -1.88
N PRO A 398 -11.50 -15.74 -1.53
CA PRO A 398 -12.59 -15.07 -2.25
C PRO A 398 -12.53 -13.53 -2.21
N PRO A 399 -12.32 -12.86 -1.06
CA PRO A 399 -12.19 -11.40 -0.98
C PRO A 399 -10.76 -10.89 -1.28
N ARG A 400 -9.81 -11.81 -1.50
CA ARG A 400 -8.38 -11.53 -1.74
C ARG A 400 -7.73 -10.69 -0.63
N TYR A 401 -7.81 -11.17 0.61
CA TYR A 401 -7.12 -10.53 1.73
C TYR A 401 -5.60 -10.70 1.59
N GLY A 402 -4.94 -9.71 0.99
CA GLY A 402 -3.53 -9.75 0.61
C GLY A 402 -2.58 -9.94 1.79
N GLN A 403 -2.92 -9.41 2.97
CA GLN A 403 -2.12 -9.64 4.18
C GLN A 403 -2.10 -11.12 4.60
N VAL A 404 -3.24 -11.79 4.48
CA VAL A 404 -3.36 -13.22 4.81
C VAL A 404 -2.59 -14.05 3.78
N ILE A 405 -2.81 -13.79 2.48
CA ILE A 405 -2.10 -14.46 1.39
C ILE A 405 -0.59 -14.30 1.50
N THR A 406 -0.11 -13.11 1.86
CA THR A 406 1.32 -12.85 2.08
C THR A 406 1.90 -13.71 3.21
N GLU A 407 1.18 -13.87 4.32
CA GLU A 407 1.65 -14.71 5.42
C GLU A 407 1.59 -16.21 5.09
N LEU A 408 0.60 -16.62 4.28
CA LEU A 408 0.50 -17.99 3.77
C LEU A 408 1.66 -18.32 2.81
N HIS A 409 2.10 -17.39 1.96
CA HIS A 409 3.31 -17.59 1.15
C HIS A 409 4.56 -17.81 2.00
N ARG A 410 4.75 -17.02 3.06
CA ARG A 410 5.87 -17.24 3.99
C ARG A 410 5.78 -18.58 4.69
N THR A 411 4.58 -18.99 5.07
CA THR A 411 4.34 -20.32 5.66
C THR A 411 4.69 -21.43 4.67
N ALA A 412 4.34 -21.28 3.39
CA ALA A 412 4.70 -22.23 2.34
C ALA A 412 6.21 -22.34 2.12
N GLU A 413 6.95 -21.23 2.24
CA GLU A 413 8.43 -21.24 2.18
C GLU A 413 9.04 -22.07 3.32
N ILE A 414 8.54 -21.90 4.55
CA ILE A 414 8.98 -22.68 5.72
C ILE A 414 8.66 -24.17 5.53
N LEU A 415 7.50 -24.49 4.95
CA LEU A 415 7.04 -25.86 4.73
C LEU A 415 7.68 -26.55 3.52
N PHE A 416 8.43 -25.83 2.66
CA PHE A 416 9.01 -26.38 1.44
C PHE A 416 9.87 -27.66 1.63
N PRO A 417 10.64 -27.83 2.72
CA PRO A 417 11.35 -29.09 3.00
C PRO A 417 10.42 -30.29 3.20
N HIS A 418 9.14 -30.06 3.53
CA HIS A 418 8.12 -31.08 3.78
C HIS A 418 7.13 -31.26 2.62
N ARG A 419 7.43 -30.74 1.43
CA ARG A 419 6.54 -30.73 0.25
C ARG A 419 6.00 -32.10 -0.21
N ASP A 420 6.66 -33.19 0.18
CA ASP A 420 6.21 -34.55 -0.19
C ASP A 420 5.06 -35.05 0.71
N ARG A 421 4.83 -34.39 1.86
CA ARG A 421 3.69 -34.70 2.74
C ARG A 421 2.38 -34.29 2.05
N PRO A 422 1.31 -35.13 2.12
CA PRO A 422 0.06 -34.86 1.42
C PRO A 422 -0.57 -33.50 1.75
N ALA A 423 -0.68 -33.15 3.03
CA ALA A 423 -1.31 -31.88 3.46
C ALA A 423 -0.51 -30.65 2.97
N VAL A 424 0.82 -30.71 3.05
CA VAL A 424 1.72 -29.64 2.58
C VAL A 424 1.62 -29.47 1.06
N ARG A 425 1.58 -30.57 0.31
CA ARG A 425 1.41 -30.55 -1.15
C ARG A 425 0.07 -29.92 -1.54
N GLU A 426 -1.03 -30.34 -0.91
CA GLU A 426 -2.36 -29.75 -1.15
C GLU A 426 -2.37 -28.25 -0.87
N PHE A 427 -1.80 -27.83 0.26
CA PHE A 427 -1.68 -26.42 0.60
C PHE A 427 -0.94 -25.62 -0.48
N HIS A 428 0.21 -26.11 -0.94
CA HIS A 428 1.00 -25.45 -1.96
C HIS A 428 0.25 -25.34 -3.29
N GLU A 429 -0.40 -26.42 -3.73
CA GLU A 429 -1.20 -26.45 -4.96
C GLU A 429 -2.34 -25.44 -4.92
N ARG A 430 -3.12 -25.40 -3.82
CA ARG A 430 -4.23 -24.43 -3.71
C ARG A 430 -3.75 -22.98 -3.62
N LEU A 431 -2.64 -22.73 -2.93
CA LEU A 431 -2.07 -21.39 -2.81
C LEU A 431 -1.66 -20.85 -4.20
N MET A 432 -1.03 -21.68 -5.03
CA MET A 432 -0.62 -21.30 -6.39
C MET A 432 -1.80 -20.99 -7.32
N VAL A 433 -2.89 -21.75 -7.24
CA VAL A 433 -4.10 -21.50 -8.05
C VAL A 433 -4.74 -20.16 -7.68
N THR A 434 -4.73 -19.80 -6.39
CA THR A 434 -5.37 -18.57 -5.89
C THR A 434 -4.68 -17.30 -6.37
N VAL A 435 -3.38 -17.34 -6.68
CA VAL A 435 -2.60 -16.19 -7.18
C VAL A 435 -2.76 -15.96 -8.68
N SER A 436 -3.17 -17.01 -9.42
CA SER A 436 -3.28 -16.98 -10.88
C SER A 436 -4.66 -16.55 -11.39
N CYS A 437 -5.62 -16.33 -10.49
CA CYS A 437 -6.97 -15.84 -10.76
C CYS A 437 -7.13 -14.41 -10.26
#